data_AF-A0A2M6Z3W3-F1
#
_entry.id   AF-A0A2M6Z3W3-F1
#
_cell.length_a   1.000
_cell.length_b   1.000
_cell.length_c   1.000
_cell.angle_alpha   90.00
_cell.angle_beta   90.00
_cell.angle_gamma   90.00
#
_symmetry.space_group_name_H-M   'P 1'
#
loop_
_entity.id
_entity.type
_entity.pdbx_description
1 polymer ?
#
loop_
_entity_poly.entity_id
_entity_poly.type
_entity_poly.pdbx_seq_one_letter_code
_entity_poly.pdbx_strand_id
1 'polypeptide(L)'
;MEVKEAIKKRRSVRAYKPTLVPEEKLKIILEAARLAPSAHNNQEWKFIVVKDEKKNRRNNLRRRIFLKNKKRVSPLRARLPSIYFYFQKLFLISDKYF
;
A
#
# COMPACT_ATOMS: atom_id res chain seq x y z
N MET A 1 13.86 -4.47 19.43
CA MET A 1 14.77 -3.90 18.41
C MET A 1 14.57 -2.40 18.40
N GLU A 2 15.65 -1.64 18.48
CA GLU A 2 15.68 -0.18 18.33
C GLU A 2 15.33 0.25 16.88
N VAL A 3 14.69 1.40 16.71
CA VAL A 3 14.28 1.91 15.39
C VAL A 3 15.49 2.08 14.45
N LYS A 4 16.62 2.56 14.97
CA LYS A 4 17.84 2.76 14.18
C LYS A 4 18.36 1.45 13.59
N GLU A 5 18.31 0.37 14.35
CA GLU A 5 18.71 -0.95 13.85
C GLU A 5 17.73 -1.49 12.82
N ALA A 6 16.43 -1.29 13.04
CA ALA A 6 15.38 -1.71 12.12
C ALA A 6 15.61 -1.14 10.72
N ILE A 7 15.91 0.16 10.65
CA ILE A 7 16.16 0.88 9.41
C ILE A 7 17.41 0.32 8.71
N LYS A 8 18.49 0.06 9.44
CA LYS A 8 19.73 -0.49 8.89
C LYS A 8 19.57 -1.94 8.38
N LYS A 9 18.81 -2.77 9.09
CA LYS A 9 18.62 -4.20 8.75
C LYS A 9 17.62 -4.41 7.62
N ARG A 10 16.69 -3.47 7.38
CA ARG A 10 15.68 -3.60 6.33
C ARG A 10 16.32 -3.63 4.94
N ARG A 11 15.88 -4.56 4.10
CA ARG A 11 16.28 -4.69 2.70
C ARG A 11 15.06 -4.84 1.79
N SER A 12 15.20 -4.46 0.53
CA SER A 12 14.20 -4.74 -0.50
C SER A 12 14.27 -6.21 -0.89
N VAL A 13 13.30 -6.99 -0.45
CA VAL A 13 13.22 -8.43 -0.71
C VAL A 13 12.62 -8.68 -2.10
N ARG A 14 13.29 -9.50 -2.93
CA ARG A 14 12.90 -9.80 -4.31
C ARG A 14 12.19 -11.15 -4.48
N ALA A 15 12.31 -12.03 -3.49
CA ALA A 15 11.63 -13.32 -3.42
C ALA A 15 11.35 -13.63 -1.95
N TYR A 16 10.17 -14.15 -1.62
CA TYR A 16 9.82 -14.48 -0.24
C TYR A 16 9.34 -15.92 -0.13
N LYS A 17 9.33 -16.40 1.10
CA LYS A 17 8.89 -17.75 1.45
C LYS A 17 7.37 -17.89 1.21
N PRO A 18 6.87 -19.13 0.98
CA PRO A 18 5.45 -19.39 0.85
C PRO A 18 4.70 -19.31 2.20
N THR A 19 5.41 -19.14 3.30
CA THR A 19 4.85 -18.97 4.64
C THR A 19 3.95 -17.75 4.69
N LEU A 20 2.76 -17.90 5.28
CA LEU A 20 1.83 -16.80 5.50
C LEU A 20 2.22 -15.99 6.73
N VAL A 21 1.85 -14.71 6.71
CA VAL A 21 2.00 -13.80 7.85
C VAL A 21 0.99 -14.16 8.93
N PRO A 22 1.41 -14.24 10.20
CA PRO A 22 0.48 -14.26 11.31
C PRO A 22 -0.44 -13.02 11.32
N GLU A 23 -1.71 -13.23 11.65
CA GLU A 23 -2.74 -12.19 11.64
C GLU A 23 -2.42 -11.05 12.62
N GLU A 24 -1.82 -11.38 13.77
CA GLU A 24 -1.45 -10.42 14.80
C GLU A 24 -0.44 -9.41 14.27
N LYS A 25 0.52 -9.88 13.46
CA LYS A 25 1.53 -9.01 12.84
C LYS A 25 0.90 -8.09 11.80
N LEU A 26 -0.06 -8.58 11.03
CA LEU A 26 -0.80 -7.77 10.07
C LEU A 26 -1.57 -6.66 10.77
N LYS A 27 -2.27 -6.97 11.87
CA LYS A 27 -3.00 -5.98 12.67
C LYS A 27 -2.08 -4.89 13.20
N ILE A 28 -0.92 -5.25 13.73
CA ILE A 28 0.07 -4.28 14.23
C ILE A 28 0.51 -3.32 13.11
N ILE A 29 0.78 -3.85 11.90
CA ILE A 29 1.21 -3.04 10.76
C ILE A 29 0.09 -2.11 10.27
N LEU A 30 -1.14 -2.63 10.20
CA LEU A 30 -2.29 -1.84 9.78
C LEU A 30 -2.62 -0.73 10.76
N GLU A 31 -2.47 -0.99 12.06
CA GLU A 31 -2.68 0.03 13.09
C GLU A 31 -1.62 1.13 13.02
N ALA A 32 -0.36 0.76 12.84
CA ALA A 32 0.71 1.73 12.60
C ALA A 32 0.46 2.57 11.33
N ALA A 33 -0.05 1.95 10.26
CA ALA A 33 -0.40 2.64 9.03
C ALA A 33 -1.61 3.59 9.20
N ARG A 34 -2.58 3.22 10.04
CA ARG A 34 -3.75 4.04 10.40
C ARG A 34 -3.34 5.30 11.17
N LEU A 35 -2.36 5.19 12.05
CA LEU A 35 -1.86 6.28 12.89
C LEU A 35 -0.87 7.21 12.15
N ALA A 36 -0.49 6.89 10.92
CA ALA A 36 0.47 7.70 10.17
C ALA A 36 -0.09 9.13 9.92
N PRO A 37 0.74 10.19 10.07
CA PRO A 37 0.29 11.56 9.85
C PRO A 37 0.06 11.83 8.36
N SER A 38 -0.98 12.61 8.04
CA SER A 38 -1.27 13.05 6.67
C SER A 38 -1.52 14.55 6.62
N ALA A 39 -1.21 15.19 5.48
CA ALA A 39 -1.44 16.62 5.30
C ALA A 39 -2.92 16.95 5.52
N HIS A 40 -3.19 17.94 6.38
CA HIS A 40 -4.54 18.33 6.81
C HIS A 40 -5.39 17.17 7.37
N ASN A 41 -4.75 16.07 7.79
CA ASN A 41 -5.42 14.84 8.21
C ASN A 41 -6.37 14.24 7.14
N ASN A 42 -6.11 14.49 5.85
CA ASN A 42 -6.99 14.00 4.78
C ASN A 42 -7.03 12.47 4.65
N GLN A 43 -6.01 11.77 5.17
CA GLN A 43 -5.92 10.30 5.18
C GLN A 43 -6.22 9.66 3.82
N GLU A 44 -5.65 10.23 2.74
CA GLU A 44 -5.95 9.85 1.35
C GLU A 44 -5.34 8.50 0.89
N TRP A 45 -5.19 7.58 1.83
CA TRP A 45 -4.70 6.22 1.62
C TRP A 45 -5.79 5.17 1.79
N LYS A 46 -5.63 4.07 1.08
CA LYS A 46 -6.44 2.85 1.27
C LYS A 46 -5.50 1.67 1.32
N PHE A 47 -5.58 0.93 2.41
CA PHE A 47 -4.82 -0.30 2.59
C PHE A 47 -5.71 -1.47 2.19
N ILE A 48 -5.19 -2.33 1.32
CA ILE A 48 -5.89 -3.53 0.87
C ILE A 48 -4.97 -4.70 1.13
N VAL A 49 -5.45 -5.63 1.97
CA VAL A 49 -4.76 -6.87 2.30
C VAL A 49 -5.22 -7.96 1.35
N VAL A 50 -4.30 -8.54 0.60
CA VAL A 50 -4.58 -9.63 -0.35
C VAL A 50 -3.95 -10.92 0.18
N LYS A 51 -4.78 -11.81 0.73
CA LYS A 51 -4.37 -13.12 1.25
C LYS A 51 -4.30 -14.21 0.18
N ASP A 52 -5.01 -14.02 -0.93
CA ASP A 52 -5.22 -15.05 -1.93
C ASP A 52 -3.99 -15.28 -2.81
N GLU A 53 -3.72 -16.54 -3.04
CA GLU A 53 -2.56 -17.09 -3.72
C GLU A 53 -2.52 -16.77 -5.22
N LYS A 54 -3.69 -16.56 -5.82
CA LYS A 54 -3.84 -16.42 -7.27
C LYS A 54 -3.33 -15.05 -7.73
N LYS A 55 -2.12 -15.04 -8.31
CA LYS A 55 -1.45 -13.89 -8.96
C LYS A 55 -2.41 -13.07 -9.84
N ASN A 56 -3.31 -13.74 -10.55
CA ASN A 56 -4.31 -13.11 -11.42
C ASN A 56 -5.32 -12.24 -10.64
N ARG A 57 -5.75 -12.67 -9.46
CA ARG A 57 -6.71 -11.92 -8.63
C ARG A 57 -6.09 -10.61 -8.12
N ARG A 58 -4.83 -10.64 -7.69
CA ARG A 58 -4.05 -9.45 -7.30
C ARG A 58 -3.88 -8.46 -8.45
N ASN A 59 -3.52 -8.94 -9.63
CA ASN A 59 -3.34 -8.10 -10.82
C ASN A 59 -4.66 -7.49 -11.32
N ASN A 60 -5.74 -8.27 -11.27
CA ASN A 60 -7.08 -7.80 -11.63
C ASN A 60 -7.62 -6.77 -10.61
N LEU A 61 -7.35 -6.98 -9.32
CA LEU A 61 -7.71 -6.02 -8.28
C LEU A 61 -6.95 -4.69 -8.45
N ARG A 62 -5.64 -4.77 -8.71
CA ARG A 62 -4.81 -3.62 -9.09
C ARG A 62 -5.42 -2.83 -10.25
N ARG A 63 -5.74 -3.52 -11.35
CA ARG A 63 -6.36 -2.91 -12.54
C ARG A 63 -7.70 -2.25 -12.22
N ARG A 64 -8.59 -2.94 -11.50
CA ARG A 64 -9.91 -2.40 -11.12
C ARG A 64 -9.80 -1.14 -10.28
N ILE A 65 -8.91 -1.11 -9.29
CA ILE A 65 -8.72 0.06 -8.43
C ILE A 65 -8.17 1.24 -9.24
N PHE A 66 -7.17 0.97 -10.08
CA PHE A 66 -6.60 1.99 -10.97
C PHE A 66 -7.67 2.61 -11.88
N LEU A 67 -8.50 1.79 -12.52
CA LEU A 67 -9.58 2.26 -13.40
C LEU A 67 -10.66 3.06 -12.64
N LYS A 68 -11.01 2.65 -11.43
CA LYS A 68 -11.99 3.35 -10.59
C LYS A 68 -11.47 4.72 -10.13
N ASN A 69 -10.18 4.85 -9.84
CA ASN A 69 -9.56 6.11 -9.43
C ASN A 69 -9.34 7.07 -10.62
N LYS A 70 -9.05 6.57 -11.83
CA LYS A 70 -8.89 7.39 -13.04
C LYS A 70 -10.13 8.24 -13.36
N LYS A 71 -11.33 7.79 -12.98
CA LYS A 71 -12.58 8.54 -13.21
C LYS A 71 -12.85 9.65 -12.17
N ARG A 72 -12.12 9.70 -11.05
CA ARG A 72 -12.34 10.69 -9.98
C ARG A 72 -11.44 11.91 -10.07
N VAL A 73 -10.49 11.93 -11.00
CA VAL A 73 -9.58 13.07 -11.17
C VAL A 73 -10.35 14.13 -11.96
N SER A 74 -10.74 15.22 -11.30
CA SER A 74 -11.36 16.36 -11.97
C SER A 74 -10.43 16.94 -13.06
N PRO A 75 -10.93 17.33 -14.25
CA PRO A 75 -10.08 17.86 -15.33
C PRO A 75 -9.22 19.06 -14.91
N LEU A 76 -9.72 19.89 -13.98
CA LEU A 76 -9.00 21.04 -13.41
C LEU A 76 -7.72 20.65 -12.65
N ARG A 77 -7.66 19.45 -12.05
CA ARG A 77 -6.48 18.92 -11.34
C ARG A 77 -5.44 18.30 -12.29
N ALA A 78 -5.76 18.09 -13.56
CA ALA A 78 -4.83 17.57 -14.57
C ALA A 78 -3.88 18.66 -15.12
N ARG A 79 -4.15 19.95 -14.85
CA ARG A 79 -3.33 21.10 -15.29
C ARG A 79 -2.09 21.39 -14.44
N LEU A 80 -1.89 20.70 -13.31
CA LEU A 80 -0.69 20.80 -12.48
C LEU A 80 0.12 19.49 -12.57
N PRO A 81 0.83 19.25 -13.69
CA PRO A 81 1.39 17.94 -14.03
C PRO A 81 2.53 17.46 -13.11
N SER A 82 3.20 18.34 -12.35
CA SER A 82 4.44 17.95 -11.66
C SER A 82 4.30 17.52 -10.19
N ILE A 83 3.25 17.95 -9.46
CA ILE A 83 3.19 17.76 -7.98
C ILE A 83 2.10 16.80 -7.51
N TYR A 84 0.96 16.71 -8.21
CA TYR A 84 -0.21 15.98 -7.68
C TYR A 84 -0.43 14.57 -8.24
N PHE A 85 0.25 14.19 -9.32
CA PHE A 85 0.09 12.85 -9.91
C PHE A 85 0.64 11.72 -9.03
N TYR A 86 1.35 12.06 -7.95
CA TYR A 86 2.02 11.11 -7.06
C TYR A 86 1.23 10.73 -5.79
N PHE A 87 0.11 11.40 -5.49
CA PHE A 87 -0.50 11.34 -4.16
C PHE A 87 -1.67 10.37 -3.98
N GLN A 88 -1.77 9.33 -4.82
CA GLN A 88 -2.61 8.17 -4.50
C GLN A 88 -1.77 6.89 -4.54
N LYS A 89 -0.81 6.80 -3.62
CA LYS A 89 -0.04 5.57 -3.37
C LYS A 89 -0.98 4.51 -2.80
N LEU A 90 -1.52 3.68 -3.68
CA LEU A 90 -2.20 2.45 -3.30
C LEU A 90 -1.17 1.47 -2.75
N PHE A 91 -1.09 1.34 -1.42
CA PHE A 91 -0.29 0.32 -0.76
C PHE A 91 -1.05 -1.00 -0.73
N LEU A 92 -0.68 -1.91 -1.64
CA LEU A 92 -1.13 -3.29 -1.59
C LEU A 92 -0.25 -4.07 -0.62
N ILE A 93 -0.82 -4.33 0.54
CA ILE A 93 -0.28 -5.31 1.49
C ILE A 93 -0.77 -6.66 0.99
N SER A 94 0.12 -7.62 0.81
CA SER A 94 -0.31 -8.97 0.46
C SER A 94 0.39 -9.95 1.34
N ASP A 95 -0.40 -10.90 1.80
CA ASP A 95 0.04 -11.91 2.76
C ASP A 95 0.78 -13.05 2.07
N LYS A 96 0.74 -13.08 0.73
CA LYS A 96 1.83 -13.65 -0.03
C LYS A 96 2.93 -12.62 -0.09
N TYR A 97 4.00 -12.94 0.64
CA TYR A 97 5.27 -12.21 0.73
C TYR A 97 5.47 -11.41 2.02
N PHE A 98 5.26 -12.05 3.15
CA PHE A 98 5.65 -11.58 4.47
C PHE A 98 6.15 -12.77 5.30
#